data_AF-A0A2M7ZH43-F1
#
_entry.id   AF-A0A2M7ZH43-F1
#
_cell.length_a   1.000
_cell.length_b   1.000
_cell.length_c   1.000
_cell.angle_alpha   90.00
_cell.angle_beta   90.00
_cell.angle_gamma   90.00
#
_symmetry.space_group_name_H-M   'P 1'
#
loop_
_entity.id
_entity.type
_entity.pdbx_description
1 polymer ?
#
loop_
_entity_poly.entity_id
_entity_poly.type
_entity_poly.pdbx_seq_one_letter_code
_entity_poly.pdbx_strand_id
1 'polypeptide(L)'
;MTEKEFINKWKSEISNEGVKNFPSDFLITQDCSEYDLNEKSLMIGEEFFGKYEILDAKGNVFLQVDDYLQAKYLVYASKNKIQKVNMPNSSLELKKILADYEKYLDSLLL
;
A
#
# COMPACT_ATOMS: atom_id res chain seq x y z
N MET A 1 5.59 0.01 31.06
CA MET A 1 6.59 0.22 30.01
C MET A 1 6.87 1.70 29.95
N THR A 2 8.14 2.10 30.04
CA THR A 2 8.56 3.50 29.91
C THR A 2 8.81 3.84 28.44
N GLU A 3 8.74 5.12 28.09
CA GLU A 3 9.04 5.61 26.72
C GLU A 3 10.39 5.11 26.21
N LYS A 4 11.39 5.01 27.09
CA LYS A 4 12.73 4.54 26.77
C LYS A 4 12.79 3.04 26.47
N GLU A 5 11.99 2.23 27.18
CA GLU A 5 11.86 0.79 26.92
C GLU A 5 11.14 0.53 25.61
N PHE A 6 10.10 1.31 25.31
CA PHE A 6 9.36 1.24 24.05
C PHE A 6 10.27 1.54 22.85
N ILE A 7 11.00 2.66 22.88
CA ILE A 7 11.92 3.06 21.81
C ILE A 7 13.00 2.00 21.56
N ASN A 8 13.59 1.42 22.61
CA ASN A 8 14.67 0.45 22.46
C ASN A 8 14.17 -0.89 21.90
N LYS A 9 12.98 -1.36 22.32
CA LYS A 9 12.35 -2.56 21.76
C LYS A 9 12.04 -2.36 20.28
N TRP A 10 11.42 -1.23 19.93
CA TRP A 10 11.09 -0.87 18.55
C TRP A 10 12.31 -0.74 17.65
N LYS A 11 13.37 -0.09 18.14
CA LYS A 11 14.65 -0.03 17.41
C LYS A 11 15.21 -1.42 17.14
N SER A 12 15.15 -2.33 18.13
CA SER A 12 15.64 -3.69 17.97
C SER A 12 14.83 -4.49 16.95
N GLU A 13 13.50 -4.42 17.00
CA GLU A 13 12.61 -5.14 16.08
C GLU A 13 12.74 -4.63 14.65
N ILE A 14 12.74 -3.30 14.44
CA ILE A 14 12.97 -2.70 13.12
C ILE A 14 14.39 -3.01 12.60
N SER A 15 15.41 -3.04 13.49
CA SER A 15 16.78 -3.32 13.06
C SER A 15 17.03 -4.77 12.65
N ASN A 16 16.22 -5.72 13.15
CA ASN A 16 16.41 -7.15 12.89
C ASN A 16 15.70 -7.64 11.61
N GLU A 17 14.50 -7.11 11.30
CA GLU A 17 13.71 -7.56 10.14
C GLU A 17 13.50 -6.47 9.07
N GLY A 18 13.77 -5.20 9.39
CA GLY A 18 13.42 -4.07 8.54
C GLY A 18 11.91 -3.76 8.56
N VAL A 19 11.53 -2.61 8.00
CA VAL A 19 10.11 -2.29 7.77
C VAL A 19 9.67 -3.04 6.52
N LYS A 20 8.56 -3.80 6.61
CA LYS A 20 8.03 -4.55 5.47
C LYS A 20 7.58 -3.60 4.37
N ASN A 21 7.96 -3.93 3.15
CA ASN A 21 7.64 -3.19 1.94
C ASN A 21 6.33 -3.69 1.33
N PHE A 22 5.41 -2.76 1.11
CA PHE A 22 4.19 -3.04 0.38
C PHE A 22 4.38 -2.74 -1.12
N PRO A 23 3.87 -3.60 -2.03
CA PRO A 23 3.21 -4.88 -1.75
C PRO A 23 4.16 -6.09 -1.71
N SER A 24 5.46 -5.92 -1.97
CA SER A 24 6.40 -7.03 -2.20
C SER A 24 6.42 -8.09 -1.09
N ASP A 25 6.31 -7.68 0.18
CA ASP A 25 6.40 -8.59 1.32
C ASP A 25 5.04 -9.23 1.68
N PHE A 26 3.98 -8.88 0.93
CA PHE A 26 2.60 -9.35 1.15
C PHE A 26 2.04 -10.08 -0.08
N LEU A 27 2.57 -9.81 -1.27
CA LEU A 27 2.13 -10.40 -2.52
C LEU A 27 2.76 -11.79 -2.72
N ILE A 28 1.91 -12.82 -2.82
CA ILE A 28 2.33 -14.24 -2.98
C ILE A 28 1.87 -14.81 -4.34
N THR A 29 0.86 -14.21 -4.97
CA THR A 29 0.24 -14.70 -6.20
C THR A 29 1.05 -14.36 -7.45
N GLN A 30 0.84 -15.13 -8.52
CA GLN A 30 1.44 -14.90 -9.84
C GLN A 30 0.45 -14.29 -10.86
N ASP A 31 -0.86 -14.33 -10.59
CA ASP A 31 -1.88 -13.74 -11.47
C ASP A 31 -2.09 -12.26 -11.14
N CYS A 32 -1.28 -11.40 -11.77
CA CYS A 32 -1.27 -9.97 -11.55
C CYS A 32 -1.34 -9.18 -12.85
N SER A 33 -1.91 -7.99 -12.77
CA SER A 33 -1.76 -6.94 -13.76
C SER A 33 -0.68 -5.95 -13.32
N GLU A 34 0.19 -5.54 -14.24
CA GLU A 34 1.23 -4.54 -13.99
C GLU A 34 0.69 -3.12 -14.20
N TYR A 35 0.99 -2.22 -13.26
CA TYR A 35 0.69 -0.79 -13.33
C TYR A 35 1.98 0.02 -13.23
N ASP A 36 2.11 1.04 -14.09
CA ASP A 36 3.20 2.02 -14.02
C ASP A 36 2.79 3.21 -13.14
N LEU A 37 3.45 3.38 -12.00
CA LEU A 37 3.20 4.47 -11.05
C LEU A 37 4.13 5.66 -11.27
N ASN A 38 5.15 5.53 -12.14
CA ASN A 38 6.12 6.60 -12.43
C ASN A 38 6.74 7.25 -11.18
N GLU A 39 7.00 6.46 -10.14
CA GLU A 39 7.57 6.91 -8.86
C GLU A 39 6.77 8.04 -8.19
N LYS A 40 5.50 8.23 -8.58
CA LYS A 40 4.63 9.28 -8.04
C LYS A 40 4.13 8.88 -6.66
N SER A 41 3.99 9.88 -5.79
CA SER A 41 3.16 9.73 -4.59
C SER A 41 1.71 9.94 -4.99
N LEU A 42 0.86 8.96 -4.66
CA LEU A 42 -0.53 8.92 -5.07
C LEU A 42 -1.47 9.08 -3.88
N MET A 43 -2.66 9.60 -4.14
CA MET A 43 -3.75 9.72 -3.16
C MET A 43 -5.08 9.37 -3.82
N ILE A 44 -6.03 8.86 -3.04
CA ILE A 44 -7.38 8.57 -3.53
C ILE A 44 -8.12 9.90 -3.71
N GLY A 45 -8.68 10.11 -4.90
CA GLY A 45 -9.51 11.26 -5.25
C GLY A 45 -11.00 10.98 -5.07
N GLU A 46 -11.81 11.62 -5.91
CA GLU A 46 -13.26 11.47 -5.88
C GLU A 46 -13.72 10.15 -6.52
N GLU A 47 -14.94 9.73 -6.18
CA GLU A 47 -15.63 8.61 -6.83
C GLU A 47 -16.62 9.16 -7.86
N PHE A 48 -16.47 8.74 -9.12
CA PHE A 48 -17.37 9.11 -10.20
C PHE A 48 -17.82 7.85 -10.94
N PHE A 49 -19.15 7.67 -11.02
CA PHE A 49 -19.78 6.55 -11.71
C PHE A 49 -19.27 5.17 -11.28
N GLY A 50 -19.01 5.00 -9.97
CA GLY A 50 -18.51 3.75 -9.41
C GLY A 50 -17.02 3.48 -9.69
N LYS A 51 -16.30 4.45 -10.27
CA LYS A 51 -14.85 4.42 -10.44
C LYS A 51 -14.20 5.40 -9.48
N TYR A 52 -13.01 5.06 -9.01
CA TYR A 52 -12.23 5.89 -8.10
C TYR A 52 -11.07 6.55 -8.83
N GLU A 53 -10.93 7.85 -8.65
CA GLU A 53 -9.76 8.57 -9.13
C GLU A 53 -8.56 8.32 -8.22
N ILE A 54 -7.38 8.26 -8.83
CA ILE A 54 -6.10 8.32 -8.14
C ILE A 54 -5.39 9.57 -8.61
N LEU A 55 -5.08 10.45 -7.67
CA LEU A 55 -4.46 11.75 -7.92
C LEU A 55 -2.96 11.68 -7.63
N ASP A 56 -2.17 12.49 -8.35
CA ASP A 56 -0.78 12.74 -7.99
C ASP A 56 -0.67 13.82 -6.89
N ALA A 57 0.54 14.01 -6.36
CA ALA A 57 0.81 15.01 -5.31
C ALA A 57 0.46 16.47 -5.68
N LYS A 58 0.18 16.77 -6.95
CA LYS A 58 -0.27 18.09 -7.42
C LYS A 58 -1.80 18.18 -7.53
N GLY A 59 -2.53 17.11 -7.22
CA GLY A 59 -3.99 17.03 -7.34
C GLY A 59 -4.48 16.71 -8.75
N ASN A 60 -3.60 16.34 -9.69
CA ASN A 60 -4.04 15.95 -11.03
C ASN A 60 -4.46 14.49 -11.04
N VAL A 61 -5.52 14.16 -11.78
CA VAL A 61 -5.93 12.77 -12.03
C VAL A 61 -4.80 12.05 -12.76
N PHE A 62 -4.25 11.03 -12.10
CA PHE A 62 -3.20 10.18 -12.64
C PHE A 62 -3.79 8.96 -13.34
N LEU A 63 -4.76 8.28 -12.72
CA LEU A 63 -5.51 7.17 -13.31
C LEU A 63 -6.87 6.99 -12.62
N GLN A 64 -7.70 6.10 -13.18
CA GLN A 64 -8.98 5.69 -12.59
C GLN A 64 -9.03 4.16 -12.47
N VAL A 65 -9.66 3.66 -11.40
CA VAL A 65 -9.86 2.23 -11.14
C VAL A 65 -11.31 1.91 -10.83
N ASP A 66 -11.70 0.66 -11.01
CA ASP A 66 -13.11 0.24 -10.94
C ASP A 66 -13.63 0.01 -9.51
N ASP A 67 -12.76 -0.04 -8.51
CA ASP A 67 -13.18 -0.18 -7.12
C ASP A 67 -12.18 0.41 -6.11
N TYR A 68 -12.67 0.59 -4.88
CA TYR A 68 -11.92 1.22 -3.80
C TYR A 68 -10.70 0.40 -3.34
N LEU A 69 -10.75 -0.93 -3.45
CA LEU A 69 -9.64 -1.78 -3.02
C LEU A 69 -8.46 -1.64 -3.98
N GLN A 70 -8.73 -1.54 -5.28
CA GLN A 70 -7.70 -1.23 -6.27
C GLN A 70 -7.06 0.13 -5.99
N ALA A 71 -7.88 1.14 -5.69
CA ALA A 71 -7.39 2.48 -5.36
C ALA A 71 -6.47 2.45 -4.12
N LYS A 72 -6.91 1.77 -3.05
CA LYS A 72 -6.17 1.63 -1.80
C LYS A 72 -4.83 0.91 -2.02
N TYR A 73 -4.83 -0.16 -2.82
CA TYR A 73 -3.64 -0.93 -3.15
C TYR A 73 -2.58 -0.07 -3.85
N LEU A 74 -2.97 0.62 -4.92
CA LEU A 74 -2.05 1.45 -5.70
C LEU A 74 -1.50 2.62 -4.87
N VAL A 75 -2.33 3.24 -4.03
CA VAL A 75 -1.90 4.30 -3.11
C VAL A 75 -0.90 3.78 -2.08
N TYR A 76 -1.15 2.62 -1.46
CA TYR A 76 -0.20 2.01 -0.52
C TYR A 76 1.13 1.65 -1.18
N ALA A 77 1.09 1.10 -2.38
CA ALA A 77 2.29 0.76 -3.15
C ALA A 77 3.11 2.01 -3.54
N SER A 78 2.43 3.12 -3.84
CA SER A 78 3.08 4.38 -4.22
C SER A 78 3.92 5.03 -3.11
N LYS A 79 3.70 4.66 -1.83
CA LYS A 79 4.44 5.25 -0.70
C LYS A 79 5.95 5.07 -0.81
N ASN A 80 6.38 3.98 -1.43
CA ASN A 80 7.80 3.66 -1.64
C ASN A 80 8.36 4.19 -2.96
N LYS A 81 7.63 5.06 -3.68
CA LYS A 81 8.02 5.65 -4.97
C LYS A 81 8.51 4.62 -5.98
N ILE A 82 7.81 3.51 -6.09
CA ILE A 82 8.12 2.45 -7.05
C ILE A 82 7.73 2.87 -8.47
N GLN A 83 8.50 2.43 -9.47
CA GLN A 83 8.15 2.67 -10.87
C GLN A 83 6.96 1.81 -11.29
N LYS A 84 6.98 0.52 -10.95
CA LYS A 84 5.96 -0.45 -11.37
C LYS A 84 5.46 -1.25 -10.19
N VAL A 85 4.19 -1.68 -10.27
CA VAL A 85 3.57 -2.52 -9.26
C VAL A 85 2.74 -3.62 -9.92
N ASN A 86 2.85 -4.84 -9.36
CA ASN A 86 1.97 -5.95 -9.70
C ASN A 86 0.78 -5.94 -8.75
N MET A 87 -0.43 -5.81 -9.28
CA MET A 87 -1.68 -5.89 -8.51
C MET A 87 -2.40 -7.21 -8.82
N PRO A 88 -2.80 -8.00 -7.81
CA PRO A 88 -3.59 -9.21 -8.02
C PRO A 88 -4.88 -8.93 -8.79
N ASN A 89 -5.22 -9.80 -9.74
CA ASN A 89 -6.48 -9.72 -10.47
C ASN A 89 -7.68 -10.20 -9.62
N SER A 90 -7.41 -10.99 -8.57
CA SER A 90 -8.43 -11.52 -7.66
C SER A 90 -8.81 -10.53 -6.56
N SER A 91 -10.08 -10.12 -6.52
CA SER A 91 -10.62 -9.26 -5.45
C SER A 91 -10.46 -9.87 -4.05
N LEU A 92 -10.54 -11.20 -3.91
CA LEU A 92 -10.32 -11.88 -2.63
C LEU A 92 -8.88 -11.75 -2.16
N GLU A 93 -7.91 -11.90 -3.07
CA GLU A 93 -6.50 -11.74 -2.76
C GLU A 93 -6.16 -10.29 -2.43
N LEU A 94 -6.73 -9.34 -3.18
CA LEU A 94 -6.57 -7.92 -2.94
C LEU A 94 -7.04 -7.53 -1.53
N LYS A 95 -8.24 -7.99 -1.13
CA LYS A 95 -8.77 -7.80 0.23
C LYS A 95 -7.84 -8.37 1.30
N LYS A 96 -7.33 -9.58 1.08
CA LYS A 96 -6.44 -10.25 2.03
C LYS A 96 -5.14 -9.47 2.22
N ILE A 97 -4.48 -9.09 1.12
CA ILE A 97 -3.20 -8.37 1.15
C ILE A 97 -3.35 -7.01 1.85
N LEU A 98 -4.42 -6.28 1.57
CA LEU A 98 -4.73 -5.01 2.23
C LEU A 98 -4.93 -5.22 3.74
N ALA A 99 -5.74 -6.21 4.13
CA ALA A 99 -5.98 -6.53 5.54
C ALA A 99 -4.69 -6.96 6.28
N ASP A 100 -3.84 -7.77 5.65
CA ASP A 100 -2.57 -8.21 6.22
C ASP A 100 -1.60 -7.03 6.41
N TYR A 101 -1.56 -6.10 5.44
CA TYR A 101 -0.76 -4.88 5.54
C TYR A 101 -1.29 -3.91 6.60
N GLU A 102 -2.60 -3.70 6.67
CA GLU A 102 -3.21 -2.85 7.69
C GLU A 102 -2.99 -3.40 9.10
N LYS A 103 -3.15 -4.71 9.29
CA LYS A 103 -2.81 -5.37 10.55
C LYS A 103 -1.33 -5.21 10.92
N TYR A 104 -0.44 -5.25 9.92
CA TYR A 104 0.97 -4.94 10.13
C TYR A 104 1.17 -3.49 10.58
N LEU A 105 0.54 -2.52 9.90
CA LEU A 105 0.61 -1.10 10.31
C LEU A 105 0.07 -0.88 11.72
N ASP A 106 -1.05 -1.52 12.08
CA ASP A 106 -1.60 -1.45 13.43
C ASP A 106 -0.61 -2.01 14.45
N SER A 107 0.08 -3.11 14.12
CA SER A 107 1.14 -3.66 14.98
C SER A 107 2.34 -2.73 15.16
N LEU A 108 2.54 -1.77 14.24
CA LEU A 108 3.58 -0.74 14.35
C LEU A 108 3.23 0.42 15.29
N LEU A 109 1.95 0.62 15.55
CA LEU A 109 1.43 1.74 16.34
C LEU A 109 1.10 1.37 17.80
N LEU A 110 1.17 0.08 18.13
CA LEU A 110 0.92 -0.50 19.46
C LEU A 110 2.21 -0.71 20.27
#